data_AF-A0A536KZC0-F1
#
_entry.id   AF-A0A536KZC0-F1
#
_cell.length_a   1.000
_cell.length_b   1.000
_cell.length_c   1.000
_cell.angle_alpha   90.00
_cell.angle_beta   90.00
_cell.angle_gamma   90.00
#
_symmetry.space_group_name_H-M   'P 1'
#
loop_
_entity.id
_entity.type
_entity.pdbx_description
1 polymer ?
#
loop_
_entity_poly.entity_id
_entity_poly.type
_entity_poly.pdbx_seq_one_letter_code
_entity_poly.pdbx_strand_id
1 'polypeptide(L)'
;MHLYHDPDVPGRLDIDRGFYERIARATGRRRRVHEHIVPIRSGYAWPVKAGCVVRIVTVEGPQVCDLNLWNVYNPRERFWAARTRQLQGAHVTTFDRLWSCLPYLRPMVTITNDTLPTTPTANGGRCHDLLG
;
A
#
# COMPACT_ATOMS: atom_id res chain seq x y z
N MET A 1 -29.51 -8.27 -10.53
CA MET A 1 -28.23 -8.55 -9.83
C MET A 1 -27.25 -9.02 -10.88
N HIS A 2 -26.34 -8.16 -11.32
CA HIS A 2 -25.28 -8.57 -12.26
C HIS A 2 -24.29 -9.44 -11.49
N LEU A 3 -24.11 -10.68 -11.94
CA LEU A 3 -23.17 -11.65 -11.36
C LEU A 3 -21.75 -11.51 -11.95
N TYR A 4 -21.56 -10.56 -12.86
CA TYR A 4 -20.31 -10.32 -13.57
C TYR A 4 -19.79 -8.91 -13.30
N HIS A 5 -18.48 -8.73 -13.41
CA HIS A 5 -17.83 -7.42 -13.39
C HIS A 5 -18.15 -6.71 -14.71
N ASP A 6 -18.76 -5.53 -14.62
CA ASP A 6 -18.97 -4.65 -15.76
C ASP A 6 -17.83 -3.62 -15.78
N PRO A 7 -16.95 -3.65 -16.79
CA PRO A 7 -15.82 -2.74 -16.87
C PRO A 7 -16.23 -1.27 -17.01
N ASP A 8 -17.46 -0.99 -17.50
CA ASP A 8 -17.98 0.35 -17.70
C ASP A 8 -18.72 0.89 -16.46
N VAL A 9 -19.07 0.02 -15.51
CA VAL A 9 -19.75 0.38 -14.26
C VAL A 9 -18.90 -0.02 -13.07
N PRO A 10 -18.09 0.89 -12.51
CA PRO A 10 -17.16 0.55 -11.43
C PRO A 10 -17.90 -0.04 -10.23
N GLY A 11 -17.53 -1.26 -9.87
CA GLY A 11 -17.99 -1.97 -8.71
C GLY A 11 -17.37 -1.44 -7.42
N ARG A 12 -17.88 -1.91 -6.27
CA ARG A 12 -17.40 -1.51 -4.93
C ARG A 12 -15.91 -1.79 -4.68
N LEU A 13 -15.34 -2.73 -5.43
CA LEU A 13 -13.94 -3.09 -5.32
C LEU A 13 -13.07 -2.32 -6.32
N ASP A 14 -13.64 -1.62 -7.29
CA ASP A 14 -12.83 -0.90 -8.26
C ASP A 14 -12.13 0.31 -7.62
N ILE A 15 -10.95 0.62 -8.14
CA ILE A 15 -10.14 1.72 -7.67
C ILE A 15 -10.39 2.96 -8.52
N ASP A 16 -10.67 4.09 -7.86
CA ASP A 16 -10.68 5.40 -8.52
C ASP A 16 -9.24 5.85 -8.80
N ARG A 17 -8.69 5.39 -9.94
CA ARG A 17 -7.33 5.73 -10.38
C ARG A 17 -7.14 7.24 -10.50
N GLY A 18 -8.11 7.94 -11.06
CA GLY A 18 -8.03 9.39 -11.24
C GLY A 18 -7.90 10.14 -9.92
N PHE A 19 -8.64 9.72 -8.89
CA PHE A 19 -8.50 10.26 -7.53
C PHE A 19 -7.09 10.03 -6.96
N TYR A 20 -6.60 8.79 -6.99
CA TYR A 20 -5.29 8.48 -6.42
C TYR A 20 -4.13 9.07 -7.23
N GLU A 21 -4.26 9.25 -8.55
CA GLU A 21 -3.30 9.98 -9.38
C GLU A 21 -3.21 11.45 -8.99
N ARG A 22 -4.36 12.11 -8.77
CA ARG A 22 -4.38 13.50 -8.28
C ARG A 22 -3.69 13.60 -6.93
N ILE A 23 -3.95 12.65 -6.02
CA ILE A 23 -3.22 12.58 -4.75
C ILE A 23 -1.72 12.45 -5.02
N ALA A 24 -1.30 11.48 -5.84
CA ALA A 24 0.11 11.20 -6.13
C ALA A 24 0.86 12.42 -6.66
N ARG A 25 0.25 13.16 -7.61
CA ARG A 25 0.85 14.33 -8.28
C ARG A 25 0.83 15.61 -7.45
N ALA A 26 -0.13 15.79 -6.55
CA ALA A 26 -0.31 17.02 -5.77
C ALA A 26 0.70 17.17 -4.61
N THR A 27 2.00 16.96 -4.86
CA THR A 27 3.05 16.99 -3.83
C THR A 27 3.27 18.38 -3.23
N GLY A 28 3.21 19.44 -4.05
CA GLY A 28 3.44 20.83 -3.61
C GLY A 28 2.37 21.42 -2.68
N ARG A 29 1.21 20.76 -2.54
CA ARG A 29 0.12 21.19 -1.63
C ARG A 29 0.13 20.44 -0.30
N ARG A 30 1.06 19.53 -0.08
CA ARG A 30 1.13 18.71 1.14
C ARG A 30 1.91 19.46 2.23
N ARG A 31 1.41 19.40 3.45
CA ARG A 31 2.16 19.78 4.65
C ARG A 31 2.79 18.54 5.26
N ARG A 32 4.12 18.52 5.42
CA ARG A 32 4.80 17.47 6.19
C ARG A 32 4.42 17.64 7.66
N VAL A 33 3.81 16.60 8.25
CA VAL A 33 3.37 16.61 9.66
C VAL A 33 4.19 15.66 10.54
N HIS A 34 4.96 14.77 9.92
CA HIS A 34 5.79 13.79 10.60
C HIS A 34 6.97 13.41 9.70
N GLU A 35 8.13 13.20 10.31
CA GLU A 35 9.35 12.71 9.68
C GLU A 35 10.15 11.93 10.71
N HIS A 36 10.61 10.75 10.33
CA HIS A 36 11.41 9.89 11.19
C HIS A 36 12.32 9.01 10.34
N ILE A 37 13.58 8.88 10.75
CA ILE A 37 14.54 7.95 10.16
C ILE A 37 14.57 6.72 11.06
N VAL A 38 14.20 5.55 10.52
CA VAL A 38 14.26 4.28 11.26
C VAL A 38 15.71 3.81 11.31
N PRO A 39 16.33 3.65 12.49
CA PRO A 39 17.68 3.12 12.59
C PRO A 39 17.81 1.71 11.98
N ILE A 40 19.00 1.39 11.49
CA ILE A 40 19.32 0.06 10.95
C ILE A 40 19.00 -1.02 12.00
N ARG A 41 18.35 -2.11 11.58
CA ARG A 41 17.95 -3.24 12.44
C ARG A 41 17.01 -2.84 13.59
N SER A 42 16.13 -1.87 13.37
CA SER A 42 15.12 -1.45 14.35
C SER A 42 13.73 -1.33 13.71
N GLY A 43 12.71 -1.22 14.57
CA GLY A 43 11.33 -0.98 14.15
C GLY A 43 10.80 0.33 14.73
N TYR A 44 9.91 0.99 14.00
CA TYR A 44 9.25 2.22 14.42
C TYR A 44 7.76 2.16 14.06
N ALA A 45 6.91 2.55 15.01
CA ALA A 45 5.47 2.63 14.81
C ALA A 45 4.96 4.00 15.23
N TRP A 46 4.06 4.56 14.42
CA TRP A 46 3.41 5.84 14.69
C TRP A 46 1.99 5.85 14.12
N PRO A 47 1.05 6.63 14.69
CA PRO A 47 -0.30 6.73 14.17
C PRO A 47 -0.35 7.61 12.92
N VAL A 48 -1.15 7.20 11.93
CA VAL A 48 -1.44 7.97 10.72
C VAL A 48 -2.95 8.15 10.60
N LYS A 49 -3.39 9.40 10.40
CA LYS A 49 -4.82 9.71 10.18
C LYS A 49 -5.24 9.31 8.77
N ALA A 50 -6.48 8.85 8.63
CA ALA A 50 -7.07 8.60 7.31
C ALA A 50 -6.98 9.88 6.43
N GLY A 51 -6.61 9.71 5.16
CA GLY A 51 -6.40 10.82 4.22
C GLY A 51 -4.98 11.40 4.21
N CYS A 52 -4.10 11.03 5.16
CA CYS A 52 -2.68 11.37 5.09
C CYS A 52 -1.94 10.48 4.07
N VAL A 53 -0.88 11.03 3.48
CA VAL A 53 0.03 10.29 2.60
C VAL A 53 1.30 9.95 3.39
N VAL A 54 1.69 8.67 3.35
CA VAL A 54 2.95 8.18 3.92
C VAL A 54 3.93 7.94 2.77
N ARG A 55 5.21 8.27 2.99
CA ARG A 55 6.29 7.99 2.03
C ARG A 55 7.40 7.25 2.76
N ILE A 56 7.72 6.05 2.28
CA ILE A 56 8.88 5.27 2.72
C ILE A 56 9.98 5.52 1.69
N VAL A 57 11.17 5.89 2.15
CA VAL A 57 12.30 6.25 1.27
C VAL A 57 13.59 5.64 1.80
N THR A 58 14.46 5.22 0.89
CA THR A 58 15.85 4.91 1.19
C THR A 58 16.64 6.23 1.25
N VAL A 59 17.24 6.55 2.39
CA VAL A 59 17.90 7.86 2.62
C VAL A 59 19.40 7.88 2.33
N GLU A 60 20.11 6.78 2.55
CA GLU A 60 21.57 6.70 2.41
C GLU A 60 22.02 5.66 1.37
N GLY A 61 21.33 4.52 1.29
CA GLY A 61 21.69 3.43 0.37
C GLY A 61 20.59 2.37 0.24
N PRO A 62 20.85 1.29 -0.53
CA PRO A 62 19.89 0.21 -0.74
C PRO A 62 19.53 -0.48 0.58
N GLN A 63 18.22 -0.53 0.88
CA GLN A 63 17.69 -1.15 2.09
C GLN A 63 16.27 -1.63 1.82
N VAL A 64 15.90 -2.78 2.39
CA VAL A 64 14.51 -3.28 2.43
C VAL A 64 13.89 -3.00 3.80
N CYS A 65 12.58 -2.91 3.86
CA CYS A 65 11.85 -2.79 5.12
C CYS A 65 10.65 -3.72 5.15
N ASP A 66 10.35 -4.24 6.33
CA ASP A 66 9.12 -4.97 6.58
C ASP A 66 8.05 -3.97 7.03
N LEU A 67 6.89 -4.03 6.39
CA LEU A 67 5.76 -3.15 6.69
C LEU A 67 4.64 -3.94 7.37
N ASN A 68 4.21 -3.44 8.53
CA ASN A 68 2.98 -3.89 9.17
C ASN A 68 2.03 -2.71 9.40
N LEU A 69 0.73 -2.96 9.33
CA LEU A 69 -0.31 -1.96 9.52
C LEU A 69 -1.38 -2.47 10.48
N TRP A 70 -1.87 -1.58 11.33
CA TRP A 70 -3.00 -1.81 12.24
C TRP A 70 -3.98 -0.65 12.15
N ASN A 71 -5.26 -0.92 12.39
CA ASN A 71 -6.20 0.14 12.67
C ASN A 71 -5.88 0.76 14.04
N VAL A 72 -5.61 2.07 14.05
CA VAL A 72 -5.23 2.84 15.25
C VAL A 72 -6.23 2.68 16.40
N TYR A 73 -7.52 2.51 16.09
CA TYR A 73 -8.59 2.39 17.08
C TYR A 73 -9.05 0.95 17.32
N ASN A 74 -8.48 -0.02 16.60
CA ASN A 74 -8.82 -1.43 16.75
C ASN A 74 -7.64 -2.33 16.33
N PRO A 75 -6.77 -2.74 17.26
CA PRO A 75 -5.60 -3.55 16.94
C PRO A 75 -5.93 -4.97 16.46
N ARG A 76 -7.20 -5.42 16.56
CA ARG A 76 -7.64 -6.69 15.97
C ARG A 76 -7.73 -6.60 14.45
N GLU A 77 -7.96 -5.39 13.89
CA GLU A 77 -7.88 -5.14 12.46
C GLU A 77 -6.44 -4.78 12.06
N ARG A 78 -5.82 -5.66 11.27
CA ARG A 78 -4.43 -5.52 10.85
C ARG A 78 -4.23 -6.00 9.41
N PHE A 79 -3.10 -5.61 8.83
CA PHE A 79 -2.69 -6.05 7.50
C PHE A 79 -2.67 -7.58 7.38
N TRP A 80 -3.14 -8.05 6.23
CA TRP A 80 -3.17 -9.46 5.87
C TRP A 80 -2.51 -9.69 4.50
N ALA A 81 -1.21 -9.97 4.52
CA ALA A 81 -0.40 -10.21 3.32
C ALA A 81 -0.98 -11.32 2.43
N ALA A 82 -1.33 -12.47 3.02
CA ALA A 82 -1.90 -13.59 2.27
C ALA A 82 -3.20 -13.25 1.52
N ARG A 83 -4.08 -12.44 2.11
CA ARG A 83 -5.31 -12.01 1.43
C ARG A 83 -5.06 -10.94 0.40
N THR A 84 -4.13 -10.02 0.68
CA THR A 84 -3.67 -9.05 -0.31
C THR A 84 -3.08 -9.76 -1.53
N ARG A 85 -2.30 -10.82 -1.32
CA ARG A 85 -1.73 -11.64 -2.39
C ARG A 85 -2.78 -12.29 -3.27
N GLN A 86 -3.87 -12.78 -2.68
CA GLN A 86 -4.98 -13.36 -3.43
C GLN A 86 -5.72 -12.33 -4.30
N LEU A 87 -5.70 -11.05 -3.91
CA LEU A 87 -6.43 -9.98 -4.59
C LEU A 87 -5.57 -9.19 -5.58
N GLN A 88 -4.27 -9.02 -5.30
CA GLN A 88 -3.36 -8.15 -6.06
C GLN A 88 -2.21 -8.91 -6.72
N GLY A 89 -1.97 -10.16 -6.35
CA GLY A 89 -0.82 -10.95 -6.80
C GLY A 89 0.34 -10.95 -5.81
N ALA A 90 1.43 -11.63 -6.16
CA ALA A 90 2.56 -11.88 -5.27
C ALA A 90 3.38 -10.63 -4.89
N HIS A 91 3.26 -9.55 -5.66
CA HIS A 91 3.99 -8.30 -5.48
C HIS A 91 3.04 -7.15 -5.76
N VAL A 92 3.20 -6.03 -5.06
CA VAL A 92 2.32 -4.87 -5.15
C VAL A 92 3.04 -3.64 -5.68
N THR A 93 2.32 -2.80 -6.40
CA THR A 93 2.82 -1.52 -6.92
C THR A 93 1.69 -0.48 -6.96
N THR A 94 1.89 0.61 -7.69
CA THR A 94 0.93 1.70 -7.85
C THR A 94 -0.47 1.18 -8.18
N PHE A 95 -1.47 1.70 -7.46
CA PHE A 95 -2.90 1.33 -7.45
C PHE A 95 -3.27 0.04 -6.72
N ASP A 96 -2.29 -0.76 -6.29
CA ASP A 96 -2.58 -1.86 -5.39
C ASP A 96 -2.92 -1.34 -4.00
N ARG A 97 -3.70 -2.17 -3.30
CA ARG A 97 -4.23 -1.90 -1.96
C ARG A 97 -3.80 -3.01 -1.03
N LEU A 98 -3.35 -2.64 0.17
CA LEU A 98 -3.09 -3.60 1.25
C LEU A 98 -4.37 -3.80 2.06
N TRP A 99 -4.77 -5.05 2.24
CA TRP A 99 -6.06 -5.42 2.81
C TRP A 99 -5.95 -5.85 4.27
N SER A 100 -6.95 -5.50 5.07
CA SER A 100 -7.06 -5.97 6.45
C SER A 100 -7.57 -7.41 6.55
N CYS A 101 -7.35 -8.02 7.72
CA CYS A 101 -7.83 -9.35 8.08
C CYS A 101 -9.36 -9.46 8.18
N LEU A 102 -9.87 -10.69 8.21
CA LEU A 102 -11.26 -10.97 8.58
C LEU A 102 -11.51 -10.65 10.07
N PRO A 103 -12.73 -10.20 10.43
CA PRO A 103 -13.92 -10.03 9.58
C PRO A 103 -13.97 -8.70 8.81
N TYR A 104 -12.95 -7.85 8.91
CA TYR A 104 -12.99 -6.46 8.42
C TYR A 104 -12.84 -6.35 6.90
N LEU A 105 -11.89 -7.10 6.31
CA LEU A 105 -11.63 -7.24 4.88
C LEU A 105 -11.87 -5.95 4.08
N ARG A 106 -11.10 -4.90 4.37
CA ARG A 106 -11.16 -3.63 3.65
C ARG A 106 -9.76 -3.11 3.30
N PRO A 107 -9.64 -2.21 2.32
CA PRO A 107 -8.38 -1.51 2.07
C PRO A 107 -7.94 -0.73 3.31
N MET A 108 -6.69 -0.93 3.74
CA MET A 108 -6.05 -0.13 4.78
C MET A 108 -5.29 1.05 4.17
N VAL A 109 -4.57 0.79 3.07
CA VAL A 109 -3.83 1.78 2.30
C VAL A 109 -3.89 1.46 0.81
N THR A 110 -3.68 2.49 -0.01
CA THR A 110 -3.53 2.39 -1.46
C THR A 110 -2.15 2.93 -1.84
N ILE A 111 -1.40 2.19 -2.64
CA ILE A 111 -0.10 2.63 -3.14
C ILE A 111 -0.34 3.67 -4.25
N THR A 112 0.00 4.93 -4.00
CA THR A 112 -0.25 6.00 -4.97
C THR A 112 0.92 6.25 -5.92
N ASN A 113 2.11 5.78 -5.57
CA ASN A 113 3.32 5.96 -6.36
C ASN A 113 4.36 4.92 -5.94
N ASP A 114 5.08 4.40 -6.92
CA ASP A 114 6.20 3.48 -6.76
C ASP A 114 7.30 3.89 -7.75
N THR A 115 8.50 4.14 -7.23
CA THR A 115 9.65 4.56 -8.04
C THR A 115 10.49 3.40 -8.54
N LEU A 116 10.21 2.18 -8.10
CA LEU A 116 10.95 0.98 -8.52
C LEU A 116 10.36 0.40 -9.82
N PRO A 117 11.16 -0.28 -10.65
CA PRO A 117 10.68 -0.94 -11.85
C PRO A 117 9.65 -2.02 -11.51
N THR A 118 8.52 -2.03 -12.22
CA THR A 118 7.49 -3.08 -12.10
C THR A 118 7.77 -4.28 -13.02
N THR A 119 8.68 -4.10 -13.99
CA THR A 119 9.13 -5.17 -14.88
C THR A 119 9.89 -6.23 -14.08
N PRO A 120 9.51 -7.52 -14.18
CA PRO A 120 10.24 -8.59 -13.51
C PRO A 120 11.66 -8.74 -14.03
N THR A 121 12.55 -9.24 -13.17
CA THR A 121 13.88 -9.70 -13.57
C THR A 121 13.80 -10.94 -14.47
N ALA A 122 14.92 -11.34 -15.09
CA ALA A 122 14.98 -12.54 -15.92
C ALA A 122 14.50 -13.83 -15.21
N ASN A 123 14.62 -13.87 -13.89
CA ASN A 123 14.19 -15.00 -13.05
C ASN A 123 12.80 -14.78 -12.42
N GLY A 124 12.06 -13.75 -12.84
CA GLY A 124 10.71 -13.45 -12.36
C GLY A 124 10.63 -12.66 -11.05
N GLY A 125 11.75 -12.20 -10.50
CA GLY A 125 11.77 -11.41 -9.26
C GLY A 125 11.23 -10.00 -9.46
N ARG A 126 10.53 -9.47 -8.45
CA ARG A 126 10.01 -8.09 -8.39
C ARG A 126 10.18 -7.52 -6.98
N CYS A 127 10.05 -6.21 -6.83
CA CYS A 127 10.05 -5.55 -5.52
C CYS A 127 8.67 -5.63 -4.84
N HIS A 128 8.62 -5.33 -3.54
CA HIS A 128 7.40 -5.23 -2.73
C HIS A 128 6.58 -6.52 -2.69
N ASP A 129 7.20 -7.61 -2.24
CA ASP A 129 6.56 -8.92 -2.21
C ASP A 129 5.54 -9.07 -1.07
N LEU A 130 4.69 -10.09 -1.22
CA LEU A 130 3.72 -10.58 -0.25
C LEU A 130 3.93 -12.10 -0.01
N LEU A 131 5.15 -12.58 -0.21
CA LEU A 131 5.51 -14.00 -0.20
C LEU A 131 6.22 -14.43 1.08
N GLY A 132 6.75 -13.48 1.85
CA GLY A 132 7.32 -13.70 3.19
C GLY A 132 6.33 -14.20 4.23
#